data_AF-A0A7I8MPB1-F1
#
_entry.id   AF-A0A7I8MPB1-F1
#
_cell.length_a   1.000
_cell.length_b   1.000
_cell.length_c   1.000
_cell.angle_alpha   90.00
_cell.angle_beta   90.00
_cell.angle_gamma   90.00
#
_symmetry.space_group_name_H-M   'P 1'
#
loop_
_entity.id
_entity.type
_entity.pdbx_description
1 polymer ?
#
loop_
_entity_poly.entity_id
_entity_poly.type
_entity_poly.pdbx_seq_one_letter_code
_entity_poly.pdbx_strand_id
1 'polypeptide(L)'
;MEHHPPKRSRLPPDARRWIRVGVFTGAILLGLPLFPMIWNALSGKFPVFCQMAAILLLPVGLLALIIGICKVAGKQNRSVGVLVALICVGFGILMHYATMTPLEQFHAVEYTILAALVYRAPAPGTGRRSRCRIALIYSFGMGILDEAIQYVLPNRVFDPRDIWLNWTAGGFGVLLSVLVLGRIRQSTGRWRPTRGGDDRYHRVGCPVHGIVSR
;
A
#
# COMPACT_ATOMS: atom_id res chain seq x y z
N MET A 1 -29.70 -0.03 -39.63
CA MET A 1 -29.57 -0.57 -38.26
C MET A 1 -28.18 -0.22 -37.77
N GLU A 2 -28.02 0.86 -37.01
CA GLU A 2 -26.74 1.23 -36.43
C GLU A 2 -26.42 0.31 -35.25
N HIS A 3 -25.35 -0.46 -35.40
CA HIS A 3 -24.82 -1.33 -34.37
C HIS A 3 -24.10 -0.47 -33.31
N HIS A 4 -24.80 -0.01 -32.28
CA HIS A 4 -24.14 0.59 -31.12
C HIS A 4 -23.33 -0.50 -30.40
N PRO A 5 -21.99 -0.35 -30.27
CA PRO A 5 -21.20 -1.30 -29.52
C PRO A 5 -21.64 -1.27 -28.05
N PRO A 6 -21.72 -2.42 -27.37
CA PRO A 6 -22.13 -2.45 -25.97
C PRO A 6 -21.18 -1.58 -25.13
N LYS A 7 -21.75 -0.61 -24.41
CA LYS A 7 -21.02 0.20 -23.42
C LYS A 7 -20.36 -0.75 -22.43
N ARG A 8 -19.04 -1.00 -22.59
CA ARG A 8 -18.25 -1.70 -21.58
C ARG A 8 -18.44 -0.99 -20.25
N SER A 9 -19.17 -1.61 -19.33
CA SER A 9 -19.38 -1.11 -17.97
C SER A 9 -18.02 -1.06 -17.27
N ARG A 10 -17.38 0.11 -17.29
CA ARG A 10 -16.12 0.31 -16.58
C ARG A 10 -16.47 0.37 -15.09
N LEU A 11 -16.10 -0.68 -14.36
CA LEU A 11 -16.17 -0.67 -12.89
C LEU A 11 -15.58 0.62 -12.32
N PRO A 12 -16.21 1.20 -11.27
CA PRO A 12 -15.74 2.44 -10.68
C PRO A 12 -14.31 2.25 -10.11
N PRO A 13 -13.49 3.32 -10.08
CA PRO A 13 -12.04 3.20 -9.84
C PRO A 13 -11.66 2.60 -8.48
N ASP A 14 -12.53 2.75 -7.48
CA ASP A 14 -12.43 2.16 -6.14
C ASP A 14 -12.70 0.65 -6.16
N ALA A 15 -13.73 0.19 -6.87
CA ALA A 15 -14.00 -1.24 -7.04
C ALA A 15 -12.81 -1.98 -7.66
N ARG A 16 -12.16 -1.38 -8.67
CA ARG A 16 -10.94 -1.95 -9.27
C ARG A 16 -9.79 -2.09 -8.28
N ARG A 17 -9.66 -1.18 -7.30
CA ARG A 17 -8.60 -1.25 -6.28
C ARG A 17 -8.90 -2.34 -5.27
N TRP A 18 -10.15 -2.48 -4.86
CA TRP A 18 -10.59 -3.56 -3.98
C TRP A 18 -10.48 -4.94 -4.64
N ILE A 19 -10.72 -5.05 -5.95
CA ILE A 19 -10.45 -6.29 -6.68
C ILE A 19 -8.96 -6.67 -6.59
N ARG A 20 -8.04 -5.70 -6.73
CA ARG A 20 -6.60 -5.98 -6.57
C ARG A 20 -6.25 -6.44 -5.15
N VAL A 21 -6.87 -5.83 -4.13
CA VAL A 21 -6.74 -6.29 -2.75
C VAL A 21 -7.24 -7.73 -2.65
N GLY A 22 -8.45 -8.02 -3.10
CA GLY A 22 -9.03 -9.36 -3.03
C GLY A 22 -8.23 -10.43 -3.78
N VAL A 23 -7.72 -10.12 -4.98
CA VAL A 23 -6.85 -11.02 -5.74
C VAL A 23 -5.54 -11.29 -4.98
N PHE A 24 -4.92 -10.24 -4.42
CA PHE A 24 -3.68 -10.39 -3.68
C PHE A 24 -3.88 -11.16 -2.36
N THR A 25 -4.95 -10.86 -1.62
CA THR A 25 -5.35 -11.63 -0.43
C THR A 25 -5.61 -13.09 -0.79
N GLY A 26 -6.33 -13.36 -1.88
CA GLY A 26 -6.54 -14.73 -2.36
C GLY A 26 -5.23 -15.45 -2.68
N ALA A 27 -4.25 -14.75 -3.26
CA ALA A 27 -2.93 -15.32 -3.52
C ALA A 27 -2.18 -15.70 -2.22
N ILE A 28 -2.22 -14.84 -1.20
CA ILE A 28 -1.65 -15.13 0.13
C ILE A 28 -2.32 -16.38 0.72
N LEU A 29 -3.66 -16.42 0.74
CA LEU A 29 -4.43 -17.53 1.31
C LEU A 29 -4.17 -18.86 0.57
N LEU A 30 -4.06 -18.83 -0.77
CA LEU A 30 -3.68 -20.00 -1.56
C LEU A 30 -2.22 -20.41 -1.32
N GLY A 31 -1.36 -19.44 -0.99
CA GLY A 31 0.03 -19.66 -0.62
C GLY A 31 0.19 -20.49 0.67
N LEU A 32 -0.74 -20.39 1.62
CA LEU A 32 -0.67 -21.09 2.91
C LEU A 32 -0.43 -22.62 2.78
N PRO A 33 -1.24 -23.40 2.02
CA PRO A 33 -0.98 -24.82 1.81
C PRO A 33 0.08 -25.09 0.73
N LEU A 34 0.19 -24.24 -0.29
CA LEU A 34 1.05 -24.50 -1.45
C LEU A 34 2.53 -24.23 -1.14
N PHE A 35 2.84 -23.18 -0.39
CA PHE A 35 4.21 -22.77 -0.14
C PHE A 35 5.02 -23.83 0.60
N PRO A 36 4.55 -24.45 1.71
CA PRO A 36 5.31 -25.51 2.37
C PRO A 36 5.58 -26.70 1.46
N MET A 37 4.60 -27.09 0.63
CA MET A 37 4.75 -28.19 -0.33
C MET A 37 5.84 -27.88 -1.37
N ILE A 38 5.77 -26.69 -1.98
CA ILE A 38 6.73 -26.23 -2.98
C ILE A 38 8.11 -26.08 -2.36
N TRP A 39 8.20 -25.43 -1.19
CA TRP A 39 9.45 -25.18 -0.48
C TRP A 39 10.14 -26.47 -0.07
N ASN A 40 9.42 -27.45 0.47
CA ASN A 40 10.01 -28.72 0.87
C ASN A 40 10.52 -29.52 -0.34
N ALA A 41 9.77 -29.51 -1.46
CA ALA A 41 10.20 -30.16 -2.69
C ALA A 41 11.47 -29.51 -3.29
N LEU A 42 11.56 -28.18 -3.26
CA LEU A 42 12.72 -27.41 -3.75
C LEU A 42 13.93 -27.53 -2.84
N SER A 43 13.76 -27.32 -1.54
CA SER A 43 14.86 -27.36 -0.56
C SER A 43 15.45 -28.75 -0.39
N GLY A 44 14.66 -29.82 -0.59
CA GLY A 44 15.18 -31.18 -0.63
C GLY A 44 16.11 -31.45 -1.83
N LYS A 45 15.89 -30.78 -2.97
CA LYS A 45 16.72 -30.94 -4.18
C LYS A 45 17.86 -29.93 -4.25
N PHE A 46 17.65 -28.72 -3.75
CA PHE A 46 18.57 -27.58 -3.89
C PHE A 46 18.68 -26.78 -2.58
N PRO A 47 19.22 -27.37 -1.50
CA PRO A 47 19.21 -26.75 -0.17
C PRO A 47 19.99 -25.44 -0.12
N VAL A 48 21.20 -25.42 -0.69
CA VAL A 48 22.05 -24.21 -0.72
C VAL A 48 21.39 -23.08 -1.50
N PHE A 49 20.81 -23.39 -2.66
CA PHE A 49 20.10 -22.39 -3.47
C PHE A 49 18.92 -21.77 -2.72
N CYS A 50 18.09 -22.61 -2.08
CA CYS A 50 16.93 -22.13 -1.33
C CYS A 50 17.36 -21.27 -0.13
N GLN A 51 18.41 -21.67 0.59
CA GLN A 51 18.96 -20.89 1.68
C GLN A 51 19.50 -19.53 1.20
N MET A 52 20.25 -19.50 0.10
CA MET A 52 20.73 -18.26 -0.49
C MET A 52 19.57 -17.37 -0.96
N ALA A 53 18.55 -17.95 -1.59
CA ALA A 53 17.36 -17.20 -2.02
C ALA A 53 16.61 -16.57 -0.84
N ALA A 54 16.44 -17.29 0.27
CA ALA A 54 15.83 -16.75 1.48
C ALA A 54 16.65 -15.60 2.07
N ILE A 55 17.96 -15.78 2.21
CA ILE A 55 18.87 -14.75 2.74
C ILE A 55 18.88 -13.51 1.86
N LEU A 56 18.84 -13.69 0.53
CA LEU A 56 18.93 -12.59 -0.43
C LEU A 56 17.59 -11.89 -0.70
N LEU A 57 16.46 -12.50 -0.35
CA LEU A 57 15.13 -11.94 -0.60
C LEU A 57 14.95 -10.55 0.03
N LEU A 58 15.25 -10.44 1.32
CA LEU A 58 15.15 -9.19 2.07
C LEU A 58 16.09 -8.09 1.54
N PRO A 59 17.41 -8.31 1.39
CA PRO A 59 18.32 -7.27 0.91
C PRO A 59 18.07 -6.89 -0.56
N VAL A 60 17.70 -7.82 -1.44
CA VAL A 60 17.38 -7.51 -2.84
C VAL A 60 16.05 -6.76 -2.93
N GLY A 61 15.02 -7.19 -2.20
CA GLY A 61 13.73 -6.50 -2.13
C GLY A 61 13.88 -5.07 -1.58
N LEU A 62 14.70 -4.91 -0.54
CA LEU A 62 15.07 -3.64 0.03
C LEU A 62 15.78 -2.74 -0.98
N LEU A 63 16.77 -3.26 -1.70
CA LEU A 63 17.50 -2.51 -2.72
C LEU A 63 16.56 -2.06 -3.85
N ALA A 64 15.70 -2.95 -4.35
CA ALA A 64 14.73 -2.62 -5.39
C ALA A 64 13.76 -1.52 -4.94
N LEU A 65 13.31 -1.58 -3.68
CA LEU A 65 12.44 -0.56 -3.08
C LEU A 65 13.16 0.80 -2.98
N ILE A 66 14.40 0.82 -2.52
CA ILE A 66 15.23 2.03 -2.47
C ILE A 66 15.38 2.64 -3.86
N ILE A 67 15.73 1.84 -4.87
CA ILE A 67 15.87 2.30 -6.25
C ILE A 67 14.54 2.86 -6.78
N GLY A 68 13.42 2.16 -6.54
CA GLY A 68 12.09 2.62 -6.94
C GLY A 68 11.72 3.97 -6.32
N ILE A 69 12.02 4.14 -5.03
CA ILE A 69 11.78 5.40 -4.32
C ILE A 69 12.69 6.51 -4.83
N CYS A 70 13.97 6.25 -5.04
CA CYS A 70 14.91 7.21 -5.62
C CYS A 70 14.47 7.67 -7.02
N LYS A 71 13.89 6.78 -7.83
CA LYS A 71 13.33 7.12 -9.13
C LYS A 71 12.05 7.97 -9.03
N VAL A 72 11.14 7.63 -8.11
CA VAL A 72 9.85 8.33 -7.95
C VAL A 72 9.98 9.68 -7.24
N ALA A 73 10.91 9.81 -6.29
CA ALA A 73 11.10 11.03 -5.52
C ALA A 73 11.71 12.19 -6.33
N GLY A 74 12.35 11.91 -7.47
CA GLY A 74 13.04 12.90 -8.29
C GLY A 74 14.15 13.66 -7.53
N LYS A 75 14.70 14.73 -8.12
CA LYS A 75 15.73 15.59 -7.48
C LYS A 75 15.23 16.30 -6.21
N GLN A 76 13.93 16.34 -5.94
CA GLN A 76 13.33 17.36 -5.07
C GLN A 76 13.30 17.02 -3.57
N ASN A 77 13.71 15.83 -3.14
CA ASN A 77 14.04 15.62 -1.72
C ASN A 77 14.87 14.35 -1.45
N ARG A 78 16.17 14.38 -1.79
CA ARG A 78 17.12 13.29 -1.51
C ARG A 78 17.04 12.83 -0.04
N SER A 79 16.85 13.75 0.89
CA SER A 79 16.73 13.44 2.33
C SER A 79 15.55 12.53 2.67
N VAL A 80 14.42 12.65 1.95
CA VAL A 80 13.28 11.74 2.12
C VAL A 80 13.59 10.37 1.53
N GLY A 81 14.25 10.33 0.36
CA GLY A 81 14.71 9.06 -0.22
C GLY A 81 15.65 8.31 0.72
N VAL A 82 16.62 9.02 1.30
CA VAL A 82 17.55 8.47 2.31
C VAL A 82 16.80 8.02 3.56
N LEU A 83 15.88 8.83 4.10
CA LEU A 83 15.09 8.44 5.28
C LEU A 83 14.28 7.17 5.00
N VAL A 84 13.60 7.08 3.86
CA VAL A 84 12.84 5.87 3.55
C VAL A 84 13.78 4.68 3.35
N ALA A 85 14.93 4.86 2.71
CA ALA A 85 15.94 3.81 2.59
C ALA A 85 16.41 3.30 3.96
N LEU A 86 16.73 4.20 4.89
CA LEU A 86 17.11 3.85 6.27
C LEU A 86 15.99 3.11 7.01
N ILE A 87 14.73 3.54 6.87
CA ILE A 87 13.58 2.86 7.49
C ILE A 87 13.43 1.46 6.89
N CYS A 88 13.61 1.30 5.57
CA CYS A 88 13.53 -0.02 4.94
C CYS A 88 14.69 -0.93 5.37
N VAL A 89 15.91 -0.41 5.51
CA VAL A 89 17.07 -1.16 6.02
C VAL A 89 16.80 -1.60 7.45
N GLY A 90 16.37 -0.68 8.31
CA GLY A 90 16.03 -0.98 9.70
C GLY A 90 14.93 -2.03 9.82
N PHE A 91 13.89 -1.95 8.97
CA PHE A 91 12.83 -2.96 8.91
C PHE A 91 13.35 -4.31 8.42
N GLY A 92 14.20 -4.34 7.38
CA GLY A 92 14.81 -5.57 6.90
C GLY A 92 15.65 -6.28 7.96
N ILE A 93 16.45 -5.52 8.73
CA ILE A 93 17.22 -6.03 9.86
C ILE A 93 16.29 -6.53 10.96
N LEU A 94 15.28 -5.73 11.34
CA LEU A 94 14.30 -6.12 12.36
C LEU A 94 13.61 -7.44 12.00
N MET A 95 13.12 -7.57 10.76
CA MET A 95 12.47 -8.79 10.30
C MET A 95 13.43 -9.96 10.19
N HIS A 96 14.68 -9.74 9.79
CA HIS A 96 15.69 -10.81 9.76
C HIS A 96 15.87 -11.46 11.14
N TYR A 97 15.88 -10.66 12.22
CA TYR A 97 16.01 -11.19 13.58
C TYR A 97 14.69 -11.64 14.20
N ALA A 98 13.55 -11.08 13.77
CA ALA A 98 12.23 -11.43 14.29
C ALA A 98 11.63 -12.69 13.65
N THR A 99 12.15 -13.09 12.48
CA THR A 99 11.67 -14.26 11.74
C THR A 99 12.59 -15.46 11.94
N MET A 100 11.99 -16.63 12.16
CA MET A 100 12.69 -17.90 12.38
C MET A 100 12.75 -18.76 11.11
N THR A 101 11.83 -18.51 10.17
CA THR A 101 11.74 -19.29 8.94
C THR A 101 11.70 -18.38 7.72
N PRO A 102 12.18 -18.86 6.54
CA PRO A 102 12.01 -18.14 5.28
C PRO A 102 10.55 -17.79 5.00
N LEU A 103 9.61 -18.67 5.41
CA LEU A 103 8.18 -18.42 5.21
C LEU A 103 7.69 -17.18 5.94
N GLU A 104 8.14 -16.96 7.18
CA GLU A 104 7.80 -15.76 7.95
C GLU A 104 8.33 -14.49 7.25
N GLN A 105 9.49 -14.57 6.58
CA GLN A 105 10.04 -13.47 5.78
C GLN A 105 9.20 -13.18 4.53
N PHE A 106 8.73 -14.22 3.84
CA PHE A 106 7.82 -14.06 2.70
C PHE A 106 6.49 -13.42 3.14
N HIS A 107 5.87 -13.91 4.20
CA HIS A 107 4.64 -13.33 4.74
C HIS A 107 4.83 -11.87 5.15
N ALA A 108 5.95 -11.52 5.80
CA ALA A 108 6.25 -10.13 6.13
C ALA A 108 6.25 -9.22 4.90
N VAL A 109 6.85 -9.65 3.79
CA VAL A 109 6.84 -8.89 2.53
C VAL A 109 5.42 -8.79 1.96
N GLU A 110 4.68 -9.90 1.95
CA GLU A 110 3.29 -9.95 1.46
C GLU A 110 2.39 -9.00 2.26
N TYR A 111 2.45 -9.02 3.59
CA TYR A 111 1.66 -8.15 4.45
C TYR A 111 2.04 -6.67 4.30
N THR A 112 3.31 -6.36 4.07
CA THR A 112 3.76 -5.00 3.72
C THR A 112 3.08 -4.52 2.43
N ILE A 113 3.05 -5.36 1.39
CA ILE A 113 2.41 -5.04 0.10
C ILE A 113 0.89 -4.94 0.26
N LEU A 114 0.27 -5.90 0.96
CA LEU A 114 -1.16 -5.95 1.20
C LEU A 114 -1.65 -4.67 1.89
N ALA A 115 -1.02 -4.28 2.99
CA ALA A 115 -1.37 -3.06 3.71
C ALA A 115 -1.24 -1.81 2.83
N ALA A 116 -0.21 -1.77 1.96
CA ALA A 116 -0.02 -0.69 1.00
C ALA A 116 -1.07 -0.66 -0.12
N LEU A 117 -1.62 -1.81 -0.52
CA LEU A 117 -2.77 -1.90 -1.44
C LEU A 117 -4.05 -1.45 -0.76
N VAL A 118 -4.32 -1.94 0.45
CA VAL A 118 -5.50 -1.56 1.26
C VAL A 118 -5.48 -0.06 1.56
N TYR A 119 -4.33 0.53 1.87
CA TYR A 119 -4.22 1.99 2.08
C TYR A 119 -4.67 2.81 0.85
N ARG A 120 -4.46 2.27 -0.36
CA ARG A 120 -4.82 2.91 -1.63
C ARG A 120 -6.26 2.64 -2.05
N ALA A 121 -6.88 1.57 -1.56
CA ALA A 121 -8.19 1.10 -1.99
C ALA A 121 -9.36 2.05 -1.70
N PRO A 122 -9.44 2.73 -0.53
CA PRO A 122 -10.52 3.64 -0.23
C PRO A 122 -10.74 4.74 -1.28
N ALA A 123 -12.00 5.15 -1.40
CA ALA A 123 -12.46 6.14 -2.35
C ALA A 123 -11.68 7.47 -2.25
N PRO A 124 -11.64 8.25 -3.35
CA PRO A 124 -11.20 9.65 -3.29
C PRO A 124 -12.00 10.40 -2.20
N GLY A 125 -11.33 11.23 -1.40
CA GLY A 125 -11.97 11.94 -0.28
C GLY A 125 -11.80 11.26 1.09
N THR A 126 -11.54 9.94 1.16
CA THR A 126 -11.23 9.29 2.44
C THR A 126 -9.97 9.89 3.06
N GLY A 127 -10.07 10.40 4.29
CA GLY A 127 -8.98 11.02 5.02
C GLY A 127 -7.81 10.07 5.31
N ARG A 128 -6.60 10.62 5.46
CA ARG A 128 -5.36 9.86 5.70
C ARG A 128 -5.47 8.95 6.94
N ARG A 129 -6.00 9.46 8.06
CA ARG A 129 -6.18 8.68 9.29
C ARG A 129 -7.11 7.48 9.09
N SER A 130 -8.21 7.66 8.36
CA SER A 130 -9.13 6.55 8.05
C SER A 130 -8.49 5.50 7.16
N ARG A 131 -7.69 5.90 6.17
CA ARG A 131 -6.93 4.95 5.33
C ARG A 131 -5.93 4.12 6.16
N CYS A 132 -5.19 4.76 7.07
CA CYS A 132 -4.29 4.07 8.00
C CYS A 132 -5.06 3.05 8.85
N ARG A 133 -6.18 3.47 9.47
CA ARG A 133 -7.00 2.58 10.31
C ARG A 133 -7.53 1.38 9.52
N ILE A 134 -8.10 1.60 8.34
CA ILE A 134 -8.61 0.52 7.48
C ILE A 134 -7.49 -0.48 7.16
N ALA A 135 -6.32 0.00 6.74
CA ALA A 135 -5.21 -0.88 6.39
C ALA A 135 -4.67 -1.68 7.59
N LEU A 136 -4.55 -1.05 8.77
CA LEU A 136 -4.08 -1.72 9.98
C LEU A 136 -5.09 -2.76 10.49
N ILE A 137 -6.37 -2.42 10.53
CA ILE A 137 -7.44 -3.35 10.95
C ILE A 137 -7.52 -4.52 9.97
N TYR A 138 -7.45 -4.25 8.66
CA TYR A 138 -7.46 -5.30 7.64
C TYR A 138 -6.25 -6.23 7.80
N SER A 139 -5.05 -5.68 7.96
CA SER A 139 -3.83 -6.50 8.12
C SER A 139 -3.89 -7.34 9.41
N PHE A 140 -4.40 -6.79 10.50
CA PHE A 140 -4.58 -7.54 11.74
C PHE A 140 -5.60 -8.68 11.59
N GLY A 141 -6.75 -8.38 10.99
CA GLY A 141 -7.80 -9.37 10.73
C GLY A 141 -7.33 -10.49 9.81
N MET A 142 -6.53 -10.15 8.79
CA MET A 142 -5.90 -11.15 7.92
C MET A 142 -4.88 -12.01 8.68
N GLY A 143 -4.08 -11.42 9.56
CA GLY A 143 -3.14 -12.20 10.38
C GLY A 143 -3.85 -13.23 11.27
N ILE A 144 -5.00 -12.85 11.86
CA ILE A 144 -5.84 -13.79 12.61
C ILE A 144 -6.39 -14.89 11.68
N LEU A 145 -6.87 -14.52 10.49
CA LEU A 145 -7.43 -15.48 9.55
C LEU A 145 -6.38 -16.49 9.07
N ASP A 146 -5.17 -16.04 8.78
CA ASP A 146 -4.07 -16.90 8.35
C ASP A 146 -3.72 -17.91 9.44
N GLU A 147 -3.59 -17.48 10.69
CA GLU A 147 -3.33 -18.39 11.81
C GLU A 147 -4.49 -19.35 12.06
N ALA A 148 -5.74 -18.89 11.91
CA ALA A 148 -6.91 -19.76 12.02
C ALA A 148 -6.92 -20.85 10.92
N ILE A 149 -6.50 -20.52 9.70
CA ILE A 149 -6.36 -21.50 8.61
C ILE A 149 -5.19 -22.45 8.89
N GLN A 150 -4.06 -21.92 9.35
CA GLN A 150 -2.89 -22.73 9.70
C GLN A 150 -3.18 -23.72 10.82
N TYR A 151 -4.02 -23.36 11.79
CA TYR A 151 -4.47 -24.28 12.84
C TYR A 151 -5.15 -25.54 12.30
N VAL A 152 -5.82 -25.45 11.14
CA VAL A 152 -6.49 -26.58 10.48
C VAL A 152 -5.52 -27.36 9.58
N LEU A 153 -4.37 -26.78 9.21
CA LEU A 153 -3.39 -27.43 8.35
C LEU A 153 -2.49 -28.36 9.17
N PRO A 154 -2.38 -29.66 8.81
CA PRO A 154 -1.66 -30.66 9.61
C PRO A 154 -0.15 -30.42 9.72
N ASN A 155 0.39 -29.56 8.85
CA ASN A 155 1.82 -29.28 8.74
C ASN A 155 2.22 -27.96 9.41
N ARG A 156 1.29 -27.32 10.15
CA ARG A 156 1.51 -26.02 10.80
C ARG A 156 0.95 -26.02 12.21
N VAL A 157 1.56 -25.20 13.05
CA VAL A 157 1.15 -24.98 14.44
C VAL A 157 0.72 -23.53 14.54
N PHE A 158 -0.41 -23.29 15.20
CA PHE A 158 -0.88 -21.95 15.51
C PHE A 158 0.14 -21.23 16.41
N ASP A 159 0.65 -20.09 15.96
CA ASP A 159 1.59 -19.25 16.71
C ASP A 159 1.08 -17.79 16.74
N PRO A 160 0.58 -17.29 17.88
CA PRO A 160 0.15 -15.90 18.02
C PRO A 160 1.22 -14.86 17.64
N ARG A 161 2.50 -15.23 17.70
CA ARG A 161 3.62 -14.39 17.25
C ARG A 161 3.48 -14.02 15.77
N ASP A 162 2.97 -14.91 14.93
CA ASP A 162 2.85 -14.69 13.49
C ASP A 162 1.81 -13.61 13.18
N ILE A 163 0.74 -13.51 13.97
CA ILE A 163 -0.23 -12.39 13.91
C ILE A 163 0.48 -11.05 14.13
N TRP A 164 1.34 -10.97 15.15
CA TRP A 164 2.09 -9.76 15.47
C TRP A 164 3.14 -9.41 14.42
N LEU A 165 3.85 -10.42 13.88
CA LEU A 165 4.82 -10.23 12.79
C LEU A 165 4.13 -9.67 11.54
N ASN A 166 3.02 -10.30 11.13
CA ASN A 166 2.24 -9.90 9.97
C ASN A 166 1.64 -8.50 10.14
N TRP A 167 1.12 -8.20 11.34
CA TRP A 167 0.58 -6.88 11.65
C TRP A 167 1.67 -5.79 11.66
N THR A 168 2.85 -6.08 12.21
CA THR A 168 3.99 -5.16 12.23
C THR A 168 4.46 -4.84 10.81
N ALA A 169 4.54 -5.87 9.96
CA ALA A 169 4.83 -5.70 8.55
C ALA A 169 3.77 -4.88 7.81
N GLY A 170 2.48 -5.11 8.10
CA GLY A 170 1.39 -4.27 7.59
C GLY A 170 1.53 -2.81 8.03
N GLY A 171 1.91 -2.56 9.29
CA GLY A 171 2.21 -1.23 9.81
C GLY A 171 3.32 -0.53 9.04
N PHE A 172 4.39 -1.26 8.71
CA PHE A 172 5.47 -0.76 7.85
C PHE A 172 4.96 -0.42 6.44
N GLY A 173 4.12 -1.25 5.83
CA GLY A 173 3.46 -0.96 4.55
C GLY A 173 2.61 0.32 4.57
N VAL A 174 1.90 0.58 5.66
CA VAL A 174 1.16 1.82 5.88
C VAL A 174 2.10 3.02 6.02
N LEU A 175 3.19 2.88 6.78
CA LEU A 175 4.19 3.94 6.96
C LEU A 175 4.81 4.34 5.62
N LEU A 176 5.25 3.38 4.82
CA LEU A 176 5.78 3.63 3.48
C LEU A 176 4.75 4.32 2.59
N SER A 177 3.51 3.83 2.59
CA SER A 177 2.43 4.42 1.80
C SER A 177 2.17 5.87 2.17
N VAL A 178 2.24 6.18 3.47
CA VAL A 178 2.10 7.54 3.99
C VAL A 178 3.27 8.44 3.55
N LEU A 179 4.51 7.98 3.67
CA LEU A 179 5.70 8.76 3.33
C LEU A 179 5.78 9.04 1.82
N VAL A 180 5.43 8.05 1.00
CA VAL A 180 5.49 8.15 -0.47
C VAL A 180 4.26 8.86 -1.03
N LEU A 181 3.03 8.49 -0.64
CA LEU A 181 1.80 9.04 -1.24
C LEU A 181 1.31 10.32 -0.57
N GLY A 182 1.62 10.54 0.70
CA GLY A 182 1.27 11.75 1.43
C GLY A 182 1.83 13.03 0.78
N ARG A 183 2.90 12.88 -0.01
CA ARG A 183 3.56 13.98 -0.74
C ARG A 183 3.02 14.18 -2.16
N ILE A 184 2.61 13.11 -2.87
CA ILE A 184 2.09 13.22 -4.25
C ILE A 184 0.87 14.14 -4.30
N ARG A 185 -0.06 14.00 -3.33
CA ARG A 185 -1.31 14.78 -3.28
C ARG A 185 -1.10 16.25 -2.86
N GLN A 186 -0.01 16.57 -2.15
CA GLN A 186 0.34 17.95 -1.82
C GLN A 186 0.91 18.70 -3.03
N SER A 187 1.58 18.02 -3.96
CA SER A 187 2.09 18.65 -5.19
C SER A 187 0.97 19.04 -6.16
N THR A 188 -0.09 18.24 -6.24
CA THR A 188 -1.26 18.50 -7.10
C THR A 188 -2.31 19.41 -6.46
N GLY A 189 -2.20 19.67 -5.15
CA GLY A 189 -3.14 20.50 -4.38
C GLY A 189 -2.76 21.98 -4.31
N ARG A 190 -1.62 22.39 -4.88
CA ARG A 190 -1.27 23.81 -5.00
C ARG A 190 -2.03 24.38 -6.20
N TRP A 191 -3.33 24.63 -6.01
CA TRP A 191 -4.05 25.60 -6.82
C TRP A 191 -3.27 26.91 -6.68
N ARG A 192 -2.43 27.24 -7.65
CA ARG A 192 -1.90 28.59 -7.78
C ARG A 192 -3.11 29.41 -8.22
N PRO A 193 -3.60 30.38 -7.42
CA PRO A 193 -4.45 31.39 -8.03
C PRO A 193 -3.60 32.03 -9.11
N THR A 194 -4.03 31.91 -10.35
CA THR A 194 -3.50 32.71 -11.45
C THR A 194 -3.69 34.17 -11.05
N ARG A 195 -2.64 34.81 -10.53
CA ARG A 195 -2.55 36.26 -10.53
C ARG A 195 -2.51 36.68 -12.00
N GLY A 196 -3.64 37.20 -12.48
CA GLY A 196 -3.77 37.74 -13.83
C GLY A 196 -5.02 37.21 -14.52
N GLY A 197 -6.13 37.93 -14.39
CA GLY A 197 -7.39 37.58 -15.05
C GLY A 197 -8.59 38.44 -14.64
N ASP A 198 -8.47 39.75 -14.89
CA ASP A 198 -9.57 40.70 -15.13
C ASP A 198 -10.45 41.19 -13.94
N ASP A 199 -10.01 42.30 -13.34
CA ASP A 199 -10.82 43.27 -12.58
C ASP A 199 -11.81 44.04 -13.50
N ARG A 200 -12.64 43.33 -14.27
CA ARG A 200 -13.64 43.97 -15.16
C ARG A 200 -15.04 43.41 -15.04
N TYR A 201 -15.50 43.20 -13.81
CA TYR A 201 -16.93 43.40 -13.53
C TYR A 201 -17.16 44.82 -13.04
N HIS A 202 -17.13 45.72 -14.02
CA HIS A 202 -17.75 47.03 -13.92
C HIS A 202 -19.20 46.88 -13.44
N ARG A 203 -19.48 47.55 -12.33
CA ARG A 203 -20.61 48.45 -12.14
C ARG A 203 -21.59 48.46 -13.34
N VAL A 204 -22.66 47.68 -13.23
CA VAL A 204 -23.91 48.01 -13.90
C VAL A 204 -24.69 48.85 -12.91
N GLY A 205 -24.88 50.13 -13.25
CA GLY A 205 -25.53 51.12 -12.42
C GLY A 205 -27.00 50.82 -12.19
N CYS A 206 -27.44 50.98 -10.93
CA CYS A 206 -28.84 51.30 -10.64
C CYS A 206 -29.00 52.83 -10.72
N PRO A 207 -29.98 53.34 -11.48
CA PRO A 207 -30.23 54.77 -11.57
C PRO A 207 -30.92 55.31 -10.32
N VAL A 208 -30.54 56.54 -10.01
CA VAL A 208 -31.08 57.44 -8.99
C VAL A 208 -32.55 57.75 -9.27
N HIS A 209 -33.44 57.52 -8.31
CA HIS A 209 -34.64 58.33 -8.11
C HIS A 209 -34.73 58.73 -6.64
N GLY A 210 -34.46 60.01 -6.39
CA GLY A 210 -34.84 60.68 -5.15
C GLY A 210 -36.32 61.01 -5.16
N ILE A 211 -36.94 61.06 -3.99
CA ILE A 211 -38.15 61.85 -3.67
C ILE A 211 -38.10 62.15 -2.17
N VAL A 212 -37.90 63.44 -1.89
CA VAL A 212 -38.60 64.33 -0.94
C VAL A 212 -38.70 63.95 0.55
N SER A 213 -38.13 64.85 1.34
CA SER A 213 -38.40 65.27 2.72
C SER A 213 -39.80 65.04 3.30
N ARG A 214 -39.87 64.61 4.56
CA ARG A 214 -40.33 65.41 5.72
C ARG A 214 -39.93 64.71 7.02
#